data_AF-A0A0C9XSB7-F1
#
_entry.id   AF-A0A0C9XSB7-F1
#
_cell.length_a   1.000
_cell.length_b   1.000
_cell.length_c   1.000
_cell.angle_alpha   90.00
_cell.angle_beta   90.00
_cell.angle_gamma   90.00
#
_symmetry.space_group_name_H-M   'P 1'
#
loop_
_entity.id
_entity.type
_entity.pdbx_description
1 polymer ?
#
loop_
_entity_poly.entity_id
_entity_poly.type
_entity_poly.pdbx_seq_one_letter_code
_entity_poly.pdbx_strand_id
1 'polypeptide(L)' 'MSLTSILLRTFAATNKQSFNATAVGDLIIEVPNGCDVTKLRLTEVLYSPMVGYTLVSIGCLDQLGYSVTF' A
#
# COMPACT_ATOMS: atom_id res chain seq x y z
N MET A 1 -12.67 -2.90 -4.38
CA MET A 1 -11.28 -3.39 -4.46
C MET A 1 -11.27 -4.49 -5.50
N SER A 2 -10.46 -4.34 -6.55
CA SER A 2 -10.33 -5.35 -7.60
C SER A 2 -8.95 -5.97 -7.47
N LEU A 3 -8.89 -7.26 -7.16
CA LEU A 3 -7.66 -8.01 -6.96
C LEU A 3 -7.51 -9.09 -8.02
N THR A 4 -6.29 -9.22 -8.53
CA THR A 4 -5.88 -10.28 -9.45
C THR A 4 -4.88 -11.18 -8.73
N SER A 5 -5.12 -12.49 -8.75
CA SER A 5 -4.18 -13.46 -8.16
C SER A 5 -2.83 -13.39 -8.88
N ILE A 6 -1.74 -13.51 -8.12
CA ILE A 6 -0.38 -13.54 -8.65
C ILE A 6 0.37 -14.77 -8.14
N LEU A 7 1.51 -15.09 -8.74
CA LEU A 7 2.48 -15.98 -8.12
C LEU A 7 2.94 -15.36 -6.80
N LEU A 8 3.05 -16.19 -5.76
CA LEU A 8 3.49 -15.78 -4.44
C LEU A 8 4.79 -14.95 -4.53
N ARG A 9 4.72 -13.72 -4.03
CA ARG A 9 5.90 -12.86 -3.87
C ARG A 9 6.21 -12.73 -2.39
N THR A 10 7.38 -13.21 -1.98
CA THR A 10 7.85 -13.13 -0.60
C THR A 10 8.55 -11.80 -0.33
N PHE A 11 8.17 -11.15 0.76
CA PHE A 11 8.77 -9.93 1.25
C PHE A 11 9.35 -10.16 2.63
N ALA A 12 10.53 -9.57 2.88
CA ALA A 12 11.16 -9.55 4.19
C ALA A 12 10.93 -8.17 4.82
N ALA A 13 10.28 -8.15 5.97
CA ALA A 13 10.16 -6.95 6.78
C ALA A 13 11.45 -6.70 7.58
N THR A 14 11.64 -5.45 8.02
CA THR A 14 12.80 -5.05 8.85
C THR A 14 12.87 -5.81 10.16
N ASN A 15 11.74 -6.31 10.68
CA ASN A 15 11.67 -7.15 11.87
C ASN A 15 12.05 -8.63 11.63
N LYS A 16 12.63 -8.95 10.46
CA LYS A 16 13.03 -10.30 10.02
C LYS A 16 11.88 -11.28 9.81
N GLN A 17 10.63 -10.82 9.84
CA GLN A 17 9.50 -11.64 9.44
C GLN A 17 9.33 -11.60 7.93
N SER A 18 8.92 -12.74 7.35
CA SER A 18 8.59 -12.84 5.94
C SER A 18 7.10 -13.01 5.75
N PHE A 19 6.54 -12.39 4.74
CA PHE A 19 5.15 -12.57 4.34
C PHE A 19 5.01 -12.68 2.83
N ASN A 20 3.94 -13.32 2.37
CA ASN A 20 3.70 -13.55 0.96
C ASN A 20 2.53 -12.70 0.45
N ALA A 21 2.77 -11.94 -0.62
CA ALA A 21 1.69 -11.38 -1.40
C ALA A 21 1.09 -12.46 -2.30
N THR A 22 -0.24 -12.58 -2.26
CA THR A 22 -1.03 -13.59 -2.99
C THR A 22 -1.82 -12.98 -4.14
N ALA A 23 -2.09 -11.67 -4.09
CA ALA A 23 -2.79 -10.94 -5.12
C ALA A 23 -2.20 -9.53 -5.29
N VAL A 24 -2.50 -8.90 -6.41
CA VAL A 24 -2.19 -7.50 -6.70
C VAL A 24 -3.46 -6.78 -7.13
N GLY A 25 -3.60 -5.49 -6.84
CA GLY A 25 -4.69 -4.71 -7.38
C GLY A 25 -4.68 -3.26 -6.94
N ASP A 26 -5.81 -2.60 -7.11
CA ASP A 26 -5.94 -1.19 -6.77
C ASP A 26 -6.75 -1.02 -5.48
N LEU A 27 -6.29 -0.08 -4.65
CA LEU A 27 -6.94 0.28 -3.40
C LEU A 27 -7.15 1.79 -3.34
N ILE A 28 -8.38 2.20 -3.02
CA ILE A 28 -8.66 3.61 -2.71
C ILE A 28 -8.60 3.75 -1.20
N ILE A 29 -7.77 4.66 -0.72
CA ILE A 29 -7.68 5.03 0.69
C ILE A 29 -8.09 6.50 0.87
N GLU A 30 -8.66 6.79 2.02
CA GLU A 30 -8.99 8.15 2.45
C GLU A 30 -7.88 8.66 3.37
N VAL A 31 -7.23 9.76 2.99
CA VAL A 31 -6.11 10.35 3.74
C VAL A 31 -6.50 11.75 4.20
N PRO A 32 -6.34 12.06 5.50
CA PRO A 32 -6.53 13.41 6.01
C PRO A 32 -5.60 14.41 5.29
N ASN A 33 -6.16 15.55 4.89
CA ASN A 33 -5.43 16.63 4.24
C ASN A 33 -5.90 17.97 4.82
N GLY A 34 -5.35 18.33 5.99
CA GLY A 34 -5.83 19.48 6.76
C GLY A 34 -7.23 19.25 7.32
N CYS A 35 -8.17 20.12 6.95
CA CYS A 35 -9.60 19.96 7.31
C CYS A 35 -10.38 19.06 6.35
N ASP A 36 -9.76 18.67 5.23
CA ASP A 36 -10.39 17.87 4.17
C ASP A 36 -9.89 16.41 4.19
N VAL A 37 -10.55 15.57 3.38
CA VAL A 37 -10.15 14.19 3.13
C VAL A 37 -9.87 14.01 1.64
N THR A 38 -8.67 13.54 1.32
CA THR A 38 -8.27 13.23 -0.06
C THR A 38 -8.41 11.72 -0.31
N LYS A 39 -9.04 11.35 -1.43
CA LYS A 39 -9.08 9.95 -1.90
C LYS A 39 -7.85 9.67 -2.76
N LEU A 40 -6.93 8.85 -2.25
CA LEU A 40 -5.77 8.38 -2.99
C LEU A 40 -6.03 6.99 -3.56
N ARG A 41 -5.82 6.83 -4.87
CA ARG A 41 -5.80 5.52 -5.52
C ARG A 41 -4.37 5.00 -5.51
N LEU A 42 -4.12 3.99 -4.69
CA LEU A 42 -2.91 3.21 -4.73
C LEU A 42 -3.03 2.17 -5.84
N THR A 43 -2.05 2.14 -6.73
CA THR A 43 -1.95 1.18 -7.82
C THR A 43 -0.92 0.10 -7.47
N GLU A 44 -1.06 -1.07 -8.08
CA GLU A 44 -0.11 -2.20 -7.90
C GLU A 44 0.04 -2.63 -6.42
N VAL A 45 -1.03 -2.51 -5.63
CA VAL A 45 -1.05 -2.87 -4.21
C VAL A 45 -0.95 -4.38 -4.07
N LEU A 46 0.07 -4.81 -3.33
CA LEU A 46 0.30 -6.21 -3.02
C LEU A 46 -0.51 -6.62 -1.79
N TYR A 47 -1.35 -7.63 -1.95
CA TYR A 47 -2.22 -8.15 -0.90
C TYR A 47 -1.63 -9.40 -0.24
N SER A 48 -1.41 -9.32 1.07
CA SER A 48 -1.01 -10.44 1.93
C SER A 48 -2.06 -10.65 3.02
N PRO A 49 -2.75 -11.82 3.06
CA PRO A 49 -3.75 -12.11 4.10
C PRO A 49 -3.21 -12.06 5.53
N MET A 50 -1.89 -12.19 5.70
CA MET A 50 -1.22 -12.18 7.01
C MET A 50 -0.93 -10.77 7.53
N VAL A 51 -1.04 -9.74 6.69
CA VAL A 51 -0.72 -8.35 7.05
C VAL A 51 -2.04 -7.60 7.28
N GLY A 52 -2.32 -7.25 8.54
CA GLY A 52 -3.55 -6.57 8.95
C GLY A 52 -3.57 -5.05 8.75
N TYR A 53 -2.57 -4.49 8.07
CA TYR A 53 -2.42 -3.05 7.84
C TYR A 53 -1.97 -2.77 6.41
N THR A 54 -2.21 -1.55 5.93
CA THR A 54 -1.72 -1.10 4.61
C THR A 54 -0.40 -0.36 4.78
N LEU A 55 0.66 -0.84 4.12
CA LEU A 55 1.92 -0.10 4.01
C LEU A 55 1.88 0.77 2.77
N VAL A 56 2.08 2.08 2.95
CA VAL A 56 2.14 3.05 1.85
C VAL A 56 3.57 3.57 1.74
N SER A 57 4.16 3.48 0.55
CA SER A 57 5.50 4.00 0.29
C SER A 57 5.47 5.52 0.18
N ILE A 58 6.06 6.21 1.16
CA ILE A 58 6.20 7.68 1.14
C ILE A 58 7.08 8.12 -0.02
N GLY A 59 8.14 7.37 -0.36
CA GLY A 59 9.00 7.69 -1.50
C GLY A 59 8.26 7.66 -2.84
N CYS A 60 7.29 6.76 -3.01
CA CYS A 60 6.44 6.77 -4.22
C CYS A 60 5.50 7.97 -4.24
N LEU A 61 4.98 8.40 -3.09
CA LEU A 61 4.17 9.60 -2.99
C LEU A 61 4.98 10.86 -3.34
N ASP A 62 6.20 10.97 -2.81
CA ASP A 62 7.14 12.06 -3.09
C ASP A 62 7.50 12.15 -4.59
N GLN A 63 7.78 11.01 -5.23
CA GLN A 63 8.00 10.93 -6.68
C GLN A 63 6.82 11.40 -7.52
N LEU A 64 5.60 11.31 -6.99
CA LEU A 64 4.36 11.81 -7.61
C LEU A 64 4.06 13.27 -7.25
N GLY A 65 4.93 13.93 -6.50
CA GLY A 65 4.80 15.33 -6.08
C GLY A 65 3.92 15.55 -4.85
N TYR A 66 3.56 14.50 -4.12
CA TYR A 66 2.86 14.63 -2.84
C TYR A 66 3.84 14.91 -1.71
N SER A 67 3.46 15.81 -0.80
CA SER A 67 4.16 16.03 0.47
C SER A 67 3.43 15.33 1.60
N VAL A 68 4.18 14.79 2.57
CA VAL A 68 3.63 14.16 3.78
C VAL A 68 4.11 14.93 5.01
N THR A 69 3.20 15.22 5.93
CA THR A 69 3.49 15.87 7.22
C THR A 69 3.28 14.86 8.35
N PHE A 70 4.20 14.81 9.31
CA PHE A 70 4.18 13.89 10.45
C PHE A 70 3.86 14.61 11.76
#